data_AF-A0A9N9WXZ5-F1
#
_entry.id   AF-A0A9N9WXZ5-F1
#
_cell.length_a   1.000
_cell.length_b   1.000
_cell.length_c   1.000
_cell.angle_alpha   90.00
_cell.angle_beta   90.00
_cell.angle_gamma   90.00
#
_symmetry.space_group_name_H-M   'P 1'
#
loop_
_entity.id
_entity.type
_entity.pdbx_description
1 polymer ?
#
loop_
_entity_poly.entity_id
_entity_poly.type
_entity_poly.pdbx_seq_one_letter_code
_entity_poly.pdbx_strand_id
1 'polypeptide(L)'
;MRSALFYLCIVSALICLASTQRNLTGEFRRAHQACQAHSSTRIDEDLMDRAAAGQPVDEYKLGNHLFCMYLDMGIMSRDKSINRVNLRRQLRKPVRDEAVIERIVRNCVPSGVHHGTSQQIAAELFRCVRRNLPSVSS
;
A
#
# COMPACT_ATOMS: atom_id res chain seq x y z
N MET A 1 -16.06 -39.08 -7.42
CA MET A 1 -16.32 -37.86 -8.23
C MET A 1 -16.53 -36.61 -7.38
N ARG A 2 -17.42 -36.62 -6.37
CA ARG A 2 -17.63 -35.48 -5.45
C ARG A 2 -16.37 -35.01 -4.72
N SER A 3 -15.57 -35.92 -4.18
CA SER A 3 -14.35 -35.58 -3.44
C SER A 3 -13.27 -34.94 -4.33
N ALA A 4 -13.12 -35.39 -5.58
CA ALA A 4 -12.16 -34.83 -6.54
C ALA A 4 -12.52 -33.37 -6.93
N LEU A 5 -13.82 -33.06 -7.05
CA LEU A 5 -14.31 -31.69 -7.29
C LEU A 5 -14.01 -30.76 -6.11
N PHE A 6 -14.13 -31.23 -4.87
CA PHE A 6 -13.75 -30.45 -3.68
C PHE A 6 -12.24 -30.18 -3.63
N TYR A 7 -11.41 -31.18 -3.91
CA TYR A 7 -9.96 -30.98 -3.97
C TYR A 7 -9.55 -30.03 -5.10
N LEU A 8 -10.21 -30.10 -6.27
CA LEU A 8 -9.94 -29.18 -7.38
C LEU A 8 -10.29 -27.72 -7.02
N CYS A 9 -11.42 -27.50 -6.33
CA CYS A 9 -11.82 -26.18 -5.84
C CYS A 9 -10.87 -25.62 -4.76
N ILE A 10 -10.40 -26.47 -3.84
CA ILE A 10 -9.46 -26.05 -2.79
C ILE A 10 -8.11 -25.69 -3.41
N VAL A 11 -7.62 -26.48 -4.36
CA VAL A 11 -6.34 -26.20 -5.05
C VAL A 11 -6.45 -24.96 -5.94
N SER A 12 -7.57 -24.73 -6.64
CA SER A 12 -7.77 -23.50 -7.41
C SER A 12 -7.86 -22.26 -6.52
N ALA A 13 -8.51 -22.37 -5.35
CA ALA A 13 -8.57 -21.26 -4.39
C ALA A 13 -7.17 -20.92 -3.84
N LEU A 14 -6.33 -21.92 -3.54
CA LEU A 14 -4.96 -21.71 -3.07
C LEU A 14 -4.06 -21.06 -4.14
N ILE A 15 -4.24 -21.40 -5.41
CA ILE A 15 -3.47 -20.81 -6.53
C ILE A 15 -3.88 -19.35 -6.78
N CYS A 16 -5.16 -19.01 -6.67
CA CYS A 16 -5.64 -17.63 -6.82
C CYS A 16 -5.12 -16.68 -5.72
N LEU A 17 -4.91 -17.16 -4.49
CA LEU A 17 -4.31 -16.33 -3.43
C LEU A 17 -2.84 -15.94 -3.73
N ALA A 18 -2.12 -16.74 -4.52
CA ALA A 18 -0.70 -16.49 -4.80
C ALA A 18 -0.47 -15.51 -5.97
N SER A 19 -1.47 -15.26 -6.82
CA SER A 19 -1.25 -14.67 -8.15
C SER A 19 -1.22 -13.13 -8.22
N THR A 20 -1.66 -12.39 -7.20
CA THR A 20 -1.82 -10.92 -7.32
C THR A 20 -0.60 -10.11 -6.84
N GLN A 21 0.38 -10.74 -6.17
CA GLN A 21 1.57 -10.04 -5.66
C GLN A 21 2.66 -9.73 -6.69
N ARG A 22 2.43 -10.00 -7.99
CA ARG A 22 3.51 -10.07 -8.99
C ARG A 22 4.27 -8.75 -9.21
N ASN A 23 3.67 -7.61 -8.88
CA ASN A 23 4.27 -6.29 -9.11
C ASN A 23 4.87 -5.62 -7.86
N LEU A 24 4.61 -6.16 -6.66
CA LEU A 24 5.18 -5.62 -5.42
C LEU A 24 6.57 -6.22 -5.19
N THR A 25 7.57 -5.38 -4.93
CA THR A 25 8.94 -5.84 -4.69
C THR A 25 9.48 -5.37 -3.34
N GLY A 26 10.50 -6.08 -2.85
CA GLY A 26 11.24 -5.72 -1.65
C GLY A 26 10.39 -5.56 -0.38
N GLU A 27 10.70 -4.52 0.41
CA GLU A 27 10.05 -4.25 1.70
C GLU A 27 8.54 -3.95 1.56
N PHE A 28 8.09 -3.38 0.44
CA PHE A 28 6.68 -3.09 0.25
C PHE A 28 5.86 -4.39 0.14
N ARG A 29 6.36 -5.38 -0.60
CA ARG A 29 5.74 -6.72 -0.67
C ARG A 29 5.71 -7.38 0.71
N ARG A 30 6.82 -7.33 1.45
CA ARG A 30 6.91 -7.91 2.79
C ARG A 30 5.91 -7.27 3.75
N ALA A 31 5.84 -5.95 3.78
CA ALA A 31 4.89 -5.21 4.61
C ALA A 31 3.44 -5.55 4.24
N HIS A 32 3.12 -5.60 2.94
CA HIS A 32 1.80 -6.01 2.46
C HIS A 32 1.45 -7.44 2.91
N GLN A 33 2.35 -8.41 2.74
CA GLN A 33 2.14 -9.79 3.21
C GLN A 33 1.90 -9.87 4.72
N ALA A 34 2.69 -9.15 5.51
CA ALA A 34 2.53 -9.10 6.96
C ALA A 34 1.15 -8.53 7.33
N CYS A 35 0.71 -7.46 6.66
CA CYS A 35 -0.60 -6.86 6.89
C CYS A 35 -1.77 -7.70 6.34
N GLN A 36 -1.56 -8.50 5.29
CA GLN A 36 -2.56 -9.47 4.81
C GLN A 36 -2.73 -10.67 5.76
N ALA A 37 -1.75 -10.97 6.61
CA ALA A 37 -1.83 -12.08 7.56
C ALA A 37 -2.82 -11.81 8.71
N HIS A 38 -3.10 -10.53 9.02
CA HIS A 38 -4.02 -10.13 10.09
C HIS A 38 -5.40 -9.77 9.52
N SER A 39 -6.47 -10.34 10.09
CA SER A 39 -7.84 -10.13 9.61
C SER A 39 -8.31 -8.68 9.67
N SER A 40 -7.83 -7.90 10.65
CA SER A 40 -8.20 -6.48 10.83
C SER A 40 -7.57 -5.54 9.80
N THR A 41 -6.52 -5.98 9.12
CA THR A 41 -5.81 -5.20 8.09
C THR A 41 -5.86 -5.85 6.73
N ARG A 42 -6.50 -7.02 6.60
CA ARG A 42 -6.64 -7.73 5.31
C ARG A 42 -7.55 -6.96 4.36
N ILE A 43 -7.12 -6.89 3.09
CA ILE A 43 -7.87 -6.26 1.99
C ILE A 43 -7.98 -7.22 0.81
N ASP A 44 -8.92 -6.93 -0.09
CA ASP A 44 -8.95 -7.57 -1.40
C ASP A 44 -7.66 -7.22 -2.14
N GLU A 45 -7.08 -8.21 -2.81
CA GLU A 45 -5.75 -8.10 -3.43
C GLU A 45 -5.65 -6.96 -4.46
N ASP A 46 -6.75 -6.63 -5.14
CA ASP A 46 -6.80 -5.58 -6.15
C ASP A 46 -7.20 -4.21 -5.59
N LEU A 47 -7.54 -4.11 -4.30
CA LEU A 47 -8.06 -2.88 -3.71
C LEU A 47 -7.08 -1.70 -3.84
N MET A 48 -5.78 -1.93 -3.69
CA MET A 48 -4.75 -0.88 -3.85
C MET A 48 -4.57 -0.47 -5.31
N ASP A 49 -4.75 -1.39 -6.25
CA ASP A 49 -4.66 -1.10 -7.68
C ASP A 49 -5.88 -0.30 -8.17
N ARG A 50 -7.08 -0.67 -7.70
CA ARG A 50 -8.30 0.13 -7.92
C ARG A 50 -8.16 1.54 -7.33
N ALA A 51 -7.66 1.65 -6.10
CA ALA A 51 -7.40 2.93 -5.45
C ALA A 51 -6.38 3.77 -6.24
N ALA A 52 -5.33 3.14 -6.75
CA ALA A 52 -4.33 3.77 -7.60
C ALA A 52 -4.87 4.29 -8.92
N ALA A 53 -5.84 3.56 -9.51
CA ALA A 53 -6.54 3.94 -10.72
C ALA A 53 -7.62 5.02 -10.49
N GLY A 54 -7.79 5.50 -9.26
CA GLY A 54 -8.81 6.48 -8.89
C GLY A 54 -10.23 5.91 -8.86
N GLN A 55 -10.37 4.58 -8.84
CA GLN A 55 -11.68 3.95 -8.70
C GLN A 55 -12.18 4.07 -7.25
N PRO A 56 -13.52 4.10 -7.04
CA PRO A 56 -14.09 4.05 -5.70
C PRO A 56 -13.69 2.75 -4.98
N VAL A 57 -13.25 2.88 -3.72
CA VAL A 57 -12.85 1.76 -2.86
C VAL A 57 -13.33 1.98 -1.43
N ASP A 58 -13.28 0.91 -0.62
CA ASP A 58 -13.49 1.01 0.82
C ASP A 58 -12.30 1.74 1.47
N GLU A 59 -12.52 3.01 1.79
CA GLU A 59 -11.49 3.89 2.35
C GLU A 59 -11.04 3.50 3.76
N TYR A 60 -11.93 2.85 4.52
CA TYR A 60 -11.60 2.37 5.84
C TYR A 60 -10.63 1.19 5.76
N LYS A 61 -10.92 0.22 4.88
CA LYS A 61 -10.02 -0.91 4.60
C LYS A 61 -8.69 -0.45 4.01
N LEU A 62 -8.72 0.45 3.03
CA LEU A 62 -7.50 1.01 2.42
C LEU A 62 -6.61 1.67 3.47
N GLY A 63 -7.19 2.56 4.29
CA GLY A 63 -6.46 3.30 5.32
C GLY A 63 -5.87 2.39 6.40
N ASN A 64 -6.62 1.39 6.87
CA ASN A 64 -6.12 0.41 7.85
C ASN A 64 -4.93 -0.40 7.32
N HIS A 65 -5.04 -0.89 6.08
CA HIS A 65 -3.97 -1.69 5.47
C HIS A 65 -2.71 -0.85 5.24
N LEU A 66 -2.86 0.34 4.64
CA LEU A 66 -1.75 1.25 4.40
C LEU A 66 -1.08 1.69 5.70
N PHE A 67 -1.86 1.99 6.74
CA PHE A 67 -1.28 2.36 8.03
C PHE A 67 -0.45 1.21 8.63
N CYS A 68 -0.95 -0.02 8.57
CA CYS A 68 -0.18 -1.20 8.97
C CYS A 68 1.14 -1.30 8.21
N MET A 69 1.12 -1.16 6.87
CA MET A 69 2.31 -1.24 6.05
C MET A 69 3.30 -0.11 6.34
N TYR A 70 2.79 1.11 6.57
CA TYR A 70 3.61 2.27 6.86
C TYR A 70 4.25 2.22 8.24
N LEU A 71 3.62 1.57 9.22
CA LEU A 71 4.26 1.22 10.48
C LEU A 71 5.39 0.21 10.28
N ASP A 72 5.17 -0.89 9.53
CA ASP A 72 6.21 -1.91 9.27
C ASP A 72 7.44 -1.33 8.56
N MET A 73 7.20 -0.45 7.58
CA MET A 73 8.27 0.21 6.81
C MET A 73 8.90 1.41 7.54
N GLY A 74 8.36 1.81 8.69
CA GLY A 74 8.77 3.00 9.44
C GLY A 74 8.49 4.32 8.74
N ILE A 75 7.59 4.35 7.75
CA ILE A 75 7.15 5.58 7.06
C ILE A 75 6.27 6.41 7.99
N MET A 76 5.44 5.76 8.80
CA MET A 76 4.59 6.41 9.79
C MET A 76 4.86 5.87 11.19
N SER A 77 4.52 6.65 12.20
CA SER A 77 4.47 6.24 13.61
C SER A 77 3.05 6.29 14.16
N ARG A 78 2.84 5.70 15.34
CA ARG A 78 1.51 5.59 15.97
C ARG A 78 0.92 6.95 16.37
N ASP A 79 1.76 7.96 16.56
CA ASP A 79 1.41 9.36 16.84
C ASP A 79 1.02 10.15 15.57
N LYS A 80 0.88 9.48 14.42
CA LYS A 80 0.51 10.04 13.12
C LYS A 80 1.62 10.83 12.41
N SER A 81 2.85 10.84 12.95
CA SER A 81 3.97 11.48 12.27
C SER A 81 4.38 10.68 11.01
N ILE A 82 4.79 11.40 9.95
CA ILE A 82 5.37 10.80 8.75
C ILE A 82 6.88 11.03 8.76
N ASN A 83 7.65 9.95 8.73
CA ASN A 83 9.10 10.00 8.67
C ASN A 83 9.55 10.27 7.22
N ARG A 84 9.91 11.53 6.94
CA ARG A 84 10.39 11.99 5.62
C ARG A 84 11.58 11.20 5.10
N VAL A 85 12.51 10.81 5.97
CA VAL A 85 13.72 10.05 5.60
C VAL A 85 13.35 8.66 5.12
N ASN A 86 12.47 7.96 5.86
CA ASN A 86 12.03 6.63 5.48
C ASN A 86 11.13 6.67 4.24
N LEU A 87 10.23 7.65 4.11
CA LEU A 87 9.44 7.83 2.89
C LEU A 87 10.35 8.01 1.66
N ARG A 88 11.33 8.90 1.74
CA ARG A 88 12.33 9.13 0.68
C ARG A 88 13.06 7.83 0.31
N ARG A 89 13.52 7.08 1.32
CA ARG A 89 14.19 5.78 1.11
C ARG A 89 13.30 4.80 0.35
N GLN A 90 12.01 4.74 0.66
CA GLN A 90 11.08 3.84 -0.05
C GLN A 90 10.83 4.29 -1.50
N LEU A 91 10.73 5.60 -1.75
CA LEU A 91 10.51 6.15 -3.10
C LEU A 91 11.70 5.90 -4.03
N ARG A 92 12.94 5.88 -3.53
CA ARG A 92 14.16 5.58 -4.31
C ARG A 92 14.21 4.16 -4.91
N LYS A 93 13.34 3.25 -4.45
CA LYS A 93 13.29 1.88 -4.98
C LYS A 93 12.64 1.84 -6.37
N PRO A 94 11.41 2.36 -6.57
CA PRO A 94 10.81 2.43 -7.90
C PRO A 94 11.17 3.69 -8.69
N VAL A 95 11.56 4.80 -8.06
CA VAL A 95 11.82 6.08 -8.74
C VAL A 95 13.32 6.36 -8.79
N ARG A 96 13.84 6.69 -9.99
CA ARG A 96 15.25 7.06 -10.19
C ARG A 96 15.49 8.57 -10.18
N ASP A 97 14.49 9.35 -10.58
CA ASP A 97 14.57 10.81 -10.62
C ASP A 97 14.44 11.40 -9.21
N GLU A 98 15.55 11.87 -8.65
CA GLU A 98 15.59 12.47 -7.31
C GLU A 98 14.76 13.76 -7.23
N ALA A 99 14.59 14.52 -8.31
CA ALA A 99 13.75 15.72 -8.32
C ALA A 99 12.25 15.36 -8.21
N VAL A 100 11.84 14.21 -8.76
CA VAL A 100 10.50 13.65 -8.53
C VAL A 100 10.34 13.22 -7.06
N ILE A 101 11.33 12.55 -6.49
CA ILE A 101 11.30 12.12 -5.09
C ILE A 101 11.20 13.31 -4.13
N GLU A 102 12.04 14.33 -4.31
CA GLU A 102 12.00 15.53 -3.46
C GLU A 102 10.68 16.29 -3.60
N ARG A 103 10.11 16.33 -4.81
CA ARG A 103 8.78 16.90 -5.03
C ARG A 103 7.70 16.14 -4.27
N ILE A 104 7.71 14.81 -4.33
CA ILE A 104 6.76 13.97 -3.57
C ILE A 104 6.91 14.21 -2.07
N VAL A 105 8.14 14.15 -1.54
CA VAL A 105 8.39 14.32 -0.10
C VAL A 105 8.02 15.72 0.39
N ARG A 106 8.22 16.75 -0.43
CA ARG A 106 7.80 18.12 -0.13
C ARG A 106 6.28 18.28 -0.17
N ASN A 107 5.61 17.73 -1.17
CA ASN A 107 4.18 17.93 -1.39
C ASN A 107 3.31 17.04 -0.49
N CYS A 108 3.79 15.86 -0.13
CA CYS A 108 3.00 14.84 0.56
C CYS A 108 3.31 14.67 2.04
N VAL A 109 4.36 15.33 2.53
CA VAL A 109 4.65 15.40 3.97
C VAL A 109 4.51 16.84 4.43
N PRO A 110 3.31 17.27 4.85
CA PRO A 110 3.07 18.63 5.31
C PRO A 110 3.93 18.94 6.54
N SER A 111 4.36 20.19 6.66
CA SER A 111 5.19 20.69 7.76
C SER A 111 4.38 20.98 9.05
N GLY A 112 3.15 20.48 9.17
CA GLY A 112 2.20 20.83 10.21
C GLY A 112 1.45 19.63 10.79
N VAL A 113 0.55 19.90 11.74
CA VAL A 113 -0.25 18.85 12.38
C VAL A 113 -1.19 18.21 11.35
N HIS A 114 -1.12 16.89 11.25
CA HIS A 114 -2.06 16.15 10.44
C HIS A 114 -3.43 16.06 11.12
N HIS A 115 -4.46 16.56 10.46
CA HIS A 115 -5.84 16.40 10.91
C HIS A 115 -6.41 15.05 10.45
N GLY A 116 -7.09 14.35 11.35
CA GLY A 116 -7.72 13.06 11.07
C GLY A 116 -7.13 11.88 11.86
N THR A 117 -7.60 10.69 11.52
CA THR A 117 -7.12 9.40 12.05
C THR A 117 -5.85 8.96 11.34
N SER A 118 -5.06 8.08 11.95
CA SER A 118 -3.82 7.55 11.33
C SER A 118 -4.10 6.87 10.00
N GLN A 119 -5.26 6.20 9.88
CA GLN A 119 -5.76 5.55 8.67
C GLN A 119 -6.05 6.55 7.56
N GLN A 120 -6.74 7.65 7.88
CA GLN A 120 -7.03 8.70 6.90
C GLN A 120 -5.74 9.34 6.39
N ILE A 121 -4.78 9.56 7.28
CA ILE A 121 -3.46 10.11 6.91
C ILE A 121 -2.68 9.14 6.03
N ALA A 122 -2.72 7.83 6.33
CA ALA A 122 -2.09 6.81 5.49
C ALA A 122 -2.71 6.75 4.09
N ALA A 123 -4.05 6.74 4.00
CA ALA A 123 -4.75 6.78 2.73
C ALA A 123 -4.42 8.06 1.93
N GLU A 124 -4.38 9.22 2.59
CA GLU A 124 -4.06 10.48 1.92
C GLU A 124 -2.59 10.54 1.47
N LEU A 125 -1.65 10.02 2.26
CA LEU A 125 -0.26 9.90 1.85
C LEU A 125 -0.13 9.05 0.59
N PHE A 126 -0.81 7.90 0.53
CA PHE A 126 -0.82 7.04 -0.66
C PHE A 126 -1.34 7.78 -1.89
N ARG A 127 -2.48 8.48 -1.78
CA ARG A 127 -3.04 9.25 -2.90
C ARG A 127 -2.14 10.40 -3.32
N CYS A 128 -1.57 11.13 -2.37
CA CYS A 128 -0.65 12.21 -2.68
C CYS A 128 0.58 11.71 -3.43
N VAL A 129 1.20 10.62 -2.97
CA VAL A 129 2.34 9.99 -3.65
C VAL A 129 1.92 9.56 -5.06
N ARG A 130 0.77 8.89 -5.22
CA ARG A 130 0.27 8.45 -6.52
C ARG A 130 0.08 9.61 -7.50
N ARG A 131 -0.53 10.72 -7.06
CA ARG A 131 -0.75 11.92 -7.89
C ARG A 131 0.54 12.63 -8.32
N ASN A 132 1.62 12.46 -7.55
CA ASN A 132 2.91 13.10 -7.83
C ASN A 132 3.92 12.16 -8.52
N LEU A 133 3.61 10.87 -8.63
CA LEU A 133 4.38 9.95 -9.46
C LEU A 133 4.01 10.17 -10.93
N PRO A 134 4.99 10.22 -11.84
CA PRO A 134 4.69 10.18 -13.27
C PRO A 134 3.93 8.89 -13.58
N SER A 135 2.93 8.97 -14.46
CA SER A 135 2.30 7.78 -15.00
C SER A 135 3.39 6.91 -15.64
N VAL A 136 3.51 5.67 -15.17
CA VAL A 136 4.31 4.67 -15.87
C VAL A 136 3.53 4.34 -17.13
N SER A 137 3.81 5.05 -18.22
CA SER A 137 3.48 4.58 -19.55
C SER A 137 4.21 3.26 -19.71
N SER A 138 3.43 2.17 -19.68
CA SER A 138 3.87 0.85 -20.13
C SER A 138 3.96 0.88 -21.64
#